data_AF-A0A430RIK2-F1
#
_entry.id   AF-A0A430RIK2-F1
#
_cell.length_a   1.000
_cell.length_b   1.000
_cell.length_c   1.000
_cell.angle_alpha   90.00
_cell.angle_beta   90.00
_cell.angle_gamma   90.00
#
_symmetry.space_group_name_H-M   'P 1'
#
loop_
_entity.id
_entity.type
_entity.pdbx_description
1 polymer ?
#
loop_
_entity_poly.entity_id
_entity_poly.type
_entity_poly.pdbx_seq_one_letter_code
_entity_poly.pdbx_strand_id
1 'polypeptide(L)'
;MEVRIVRGGRFARGAVYVGRPTRFGNPYRVEEVGSHEEAVRLYRAWFQERTKDSRFLQALENLYQRLKRENVLTLSCHCVPRPCHAEVIAEWLVERGGEEDLKVTIVKGGEHASET
;
A
#
# COMPACT_ATOMS: atom_id res chain seq x y z
N MET A 1 7.68 10.03 9.49
CA MET A 1 7.28 9.87 8.07
C MET A 1 5.84 9.41 8.01
N GLU A 2 5.16 9.62 6.89
CA GLU A 2 3.74 9.30 6.74
C GLU A 2 3.44 8.61 5.41
N VAL A 3 2.68 7.52 5.45
CA VAL A 3 2.14 6.85 4.26
C VAL A 3 0.65 7.16 4.15
N ARG A 4 0.25 7.80 3.06
CA ARG A 4 -1.16 8.10 2.76
C ARG A 4 -1.71 7.07 1.79
N ILE A 5 -2.88 6.51 2.06
CA ILE A 5 -3.59 5.61 1.14
C ILE A 5 -4.82 6.36 0.63
N VAL A 6 -4.88 6.68 -0.66
CA VAL A 6 -5.97 7.50 -1.23
C VAL A 6 -6.69 6.79 -2.36
N ARG A 7 -7.96 7.16 -2.55
CA ARG A 7 -8.70 6.77 -3.75
C ARG A 7 -8.08 7.45 -4.97
N GLY A 8 -7.66 6.68 -5.96
CA GLY A 8 -7.07 7.24 -7.16
C GLY A 8 -6.61 6.20 -8.17
N GLY A 9 -6.35 6.67 -9.39
CA GLY A 9 -5.80 5.89 -10.49
C GLY A 9 -4.37 6.27 -10.84
N ARG A 10 -3.90 5.82 -12.01
CA ARG A 10 -2.55 6.08 -12.56
C ARG A 10 -2.19 7.57 -12.69
N PHE A 11 -3.19 8.45 -12.71
CA PHE A 11 -3.01 9.91 -12.87
C PHE A 11 -3.19 10.71 -11.57
N ALA A 12 -3.31 10.04 -10.42
CA ALA A 12 -3.33 10.74 -9.14
C ALA A 12 -1.99 11.47 -8.92
N ARG A 13 -2.00 12.80 -9.03
CA ARG A 13 -0.78 13.63 -8.98
C ARG A 13 -0.03 13.40 -7.67
N GLY A 14 1.28 13.19 -7.75
CA GLY A 14 2.16 12.95 -6.60
C GLY A 14 2.05 11.57 -5.97
N ALA A 15 1.00 10.78 -6.28
CA ALA A 15 0.79 9.46 -5.72
C ALA A 15 1.46 8.35 -6.56
N VAL A 16 1.92 7.31 -5.89
CA VAL A 16 2.32 6.04 -6.51
C VAL A 16 1.06 5.21 -6.72
N TYR A 17 0.71 4.97 -7.97
CA TYR A 17 -0.34 4.02 -8.29
C TYR A 17 0.13 2.59 -8.03
N VAL A 18 -0.61 1.88 -7.16
CA VAL A 18 -0.33 0.48 -6.80
C VAL A 18 -1.38 -0.50 -7.31
N GLY A 19 -2.36 -0.02 -8.09
CA GLY A 19 -3.37 -0.87 -8.72
C GLY A 19 -2.82 -1.72 -9.87
N ARG A 20 -3.66 -2.57 -10.45
CA ARG A 20 -3.29 -3.37 -11.64
C ARG A 20 -3.12 -2.46 -12.87
N PRO A 21 -2.20 -2.77 -13.81
CA PRO A 21 -1.32 -3.95 -13.87
C PRO A 21 0.07 -3.71 -13.25
N THR A 22 0.21 -2.84 -12.24
CA THR A 22 1.52 -2.61 -11.62
C THR A 22 2.01 -3.86 -10.89
N ARG A 23 3.32 -3.93 -10.62
CA ARG A 23 3.92 -5.02 -9.83
C ARG A 23 3.39 -5.14 -8.40
N PHE A 24 2.77 -4.09 -7.88
CA PHE A 24 2.14 -4.05 -6.56
C PHE A 24 0.64 -4.34 -6.62
N GLY A 25 0.08 -4.58 -7.81
CA GLY A 25 -1.34 -4.84 -7.97
C GLY A 25 -1.74 -6.17 -7.33
N ASN A 26 -2.86 -6.18 -6.62
CA ASN A 26 -3.44 -7.41 -6.10
C ASN A 26 -3.80 -8.37 -7.25
N PRO A 27 -3.20 -9.59 -7.32
CA PRO A 27 -3.55 -10.57 -8.34
C PRO A 27 -4.95 -11.15 -8.12
N TYR A 28 -5.44 -11.15 -6.87
CA TYR A 28 -6.77 -11.65 -6.52
C TYR A 28 -7.82 -10.59 -6.81
N ARG A 29 -8.78 -10.91 -7.68
CA ARG A 29 -9.89 -10.01 -7.97
C ARG A 29 -11.03 -10.25 -6.99
N VAL A 30 -11.66 -9.18 -6.52
CA VAL A 30 -12.85 -9.25 -5.64
C VAL A 30 -13.96 -10.07 -6.30
N GLU A 31 -14.11 -9.96 -7.62
CA GLU A 31 -15.09 -10.74 -8.38
C GLU A 31 -14.83 -12.26 -8.35
N GLU A 32 -13.58 -12.68 -8.12
CA GLU A 32 -13.17 -14.09 -8.09
C GLU A 32 -13.21 -14.67 -6.67
N VAL A 33 -12.88 -13.86 -5.66
CA VAL A 33 -12.72 -14.31 -4.26
C VAL A 33 -13.87 -13.89 -3.35
N GLY A 34 -14.80 -13.08 -3.84
CA GLY A 34 -16.07 -12.76 -3.19
C GLY A 34 -16.10 -11.46 -2.36
N SER A 35 -14.98 -11.04 -1.78
CA SER A 35 -14.95 -9.81 -0.95
C SER A 35 -13.61 -9.07 -1.01
N HIS A 36 -13.61 -7.82 -0.52
CA HIS A 36 -12.39 -7.01 -0.39
C HIS A 36 -11.46 -7.57 0.68
N GLU A 37 -12.04 -7.98 1.79
CA GLU A 37 -11.38 -8.57 2.94
C GLU A 37 -10.64 -9.85 2.53
N GLU A 38 -11.30 -10.72 1.77
CA GLU A 38 -10.69 -11.96 1.28
C GLU A 38 -9.59 -11.68 0.25
N ALA A 39 -9.82 -10.73 -0.66
CA ALA A 39 -8.79 -10.32 -1.62
C ALA A 39 -7.55 -9.74 -0.92
N VAL A 40 -7.72 -8.98 0.17
CA VAL A 40 -6.60 -8.44 0.96
C VAL A 40 -5.92 -9.54 1.78
N ARG A 41 -6.68 -10.47 2.36
CA ARG A 41 -6.13 -11.63 3.09
C ARG A 41 -5.23 -12.48 2.20
N LEU A 42 -5.70 -12.83 1.01
CA LEU A 42 -4.91 -13.57 0.02
C LEU A 42 -3.72 -12.76 -0.48
N TYR A 43 -3.89 -11.46 -0.69
CA TYR A 43 -2.79 -10.57 -1.05
C TYR A 43 -1.70 -10.54 0.03
N ARG A 44 -2.05 -10.52 1.31
CA ARG A 44 -1.07 -10.53 2.41
C ARG A 44 -0.19 -11.78 2.37
N ALA A 45 -0.80 -12.96 2.18
CA ALA A 45 -0.06 -14.21 2.02
C ALA A 45 0.83 -14.19 0.77
N TRP A 46 0.29 -13.76 -0.36
CA TRP A 46 1.05 -13.60 -1.60
C TRP A 46 2.21 -12.61 -1.44
N PHE A 47 2.00 -11.49 -0.74
CA PHE A 47 2.98 -10.45 -0.53
C PHE A 47 4.19 -10.96 0.27
N GLN A 48 3.95 -11.74 1.33
CA GLN A 48 5.01 -12.38 2.12
C GLN A 48 5.86 -13.35 1.30
N GLU A 49 5.26 -14.10 0.38
CA GLU A 49 6.03 -14.93 -0.55
C GLU A 49 6.74 -14.07 -1.60
N ARG A 50 6.10 -12.99 -2.05
CA ARG A 50 6.64 -12.11 -3.09
C ARG A 50 7.84 -11.29 -2.61
N THR A 51 7.95 -10.96 -1.33
CA THR A 51 9.13 -10.26 -0.77
C THR A 51 10.41 -11.09 -0.84
N LYS A 52 10.33 -12.42 -1.08
CA LYS A 52 11.49 -13.28 -1.36
C LYS A 52 12.06 -13.06 -2.77
N ASP A 53 11.29 -12.48 -3.69
CA ASP A 53 11.77 -12.08 -5.01
C ASP A 53 12.56 -10.78 -4.92
N SER A 54 13.84 -10.82 -5.29
CA SER A 54 14.75 -9.68 -5.15
C SER A 54 14.32 -8.44 -5.94
N ARG A 55 13.64 -8.61 -7.09
CA ARG A 55 13.15 -7.48 -7.89
C ARG A 55 11.94 -6.82 -7.26
N PHE A 56 11.06 -7.61 -6.65
CA PHE A 56 9.92 -7.09 -5.90
C PHE A 56 10.38 -6.37 -4.63
N LEU A 57 11.30 -6.98 -3.88
CA LEU A 57 11.89 -6.37 -2.68
C LEU A 57 12.61 -5.06 -3.01
N GLN A 58 13.41 -5.03 -4.08
CA GLN A 58 14.06 -3.79 -4.53
C GLN A 58 13.03 -2.69 -4.88
N ALA A 59 11.88 -3.07 -5.45
CA ALA A 59 10.84 -2.10 -5.74
C ALA A 59 10.17 -1.55 -4.47
N LEU A 60 10.00 -2.37 -3.43
CA LEU A 60 9.54 -1.92 -2.11
C LEU A 60 10.56 -1.00 -1.44
N GLU A 61 11.84 -1.36 -1.48
CA GLU A 61 12.91 -0.52 -0.95
C GLU A 61 12.96 0.84 -1.67
N ASN A 62 12.71 0.88 -2.98
CA ASN A 62 12.61 2.15 -3.70
C ASN A 62 11.43 3.02 -3.22
N LEU A 63 10.30 2.42 -2.81
CA LEU A 63 9.20 3.15 -2.18
C LEU A 63 9.61 3.69 -0.81
N TYR A 64 10.33 2.90 -0.03
CA TYR A 64 10.85 3.31 1.27
C TYR A 64 11.88 4.44 1.16
N GLN A 65 12.83 4.36 0.23
CA GLN A 65 13.78 5.45 -0.03
C GLN A 65 13.08 6.73 -0.48
N ARG A 66 12.01 6.60 -1.26
CA ARG A 66 11.16 7.73 -1.62
C ARG A 66 10.46 8.32 -0.39
N LEU A 67 9.90 7.48 0.49
CA LEU A 67 9.29 7.90 1.75
C LEU A 67 10.29 8.64 2.64
N LYS A 68 11.52 8.14 2.79
CA LYS A 68 12.59 8.82 3.54
C LYS A 68 12.93 10.20 2.99
N ARG A 69 13.06 10.32 1.67
CA ARG A 69 13.40 11.59 1.01
C ARG A 69 12.27 12.62 1.08
N GLU A 70 11.03 12.19 0.87
CA GLU A 70 9.87 13.08 0.75
C GLU A 70 9.11 13.26 2.08
N ASN A 71 9.44 12.50 3.12
CA ASN A 71 8.75 12.37 4.41
C ASN A 71 7.28 11.92 4.34
N VAL A 72 6.65 12.01 3.16
CA VAL A 72 5.29 11.60 2.87
C VAL A 72 5.28 10.78 1.58
N LEU A 73 4.67 9.60 1.61
CA LEU A 73 4.41 8.79 0.42
C LEU A 73 2.91 8.57 0.26
N THR A 74 2.36 8.94 -0.88
CA THR A 74 0.94 8.67 -1.17
C THR A 74 0.83 7.46 -2.10
N LEU A 75 0.11 6.42 -1.66
CA LEU A 75 -0.27 5.25 -2.46
C LEU A 75 -1.70 5.44 -2.97
N SER A 76 -1.92 5.28 -4.28
CA SER A 76 -3.24 5.39 -4.88
C SER A 76 -3.77 4.04 -5.38
N CYS A 77 -5.04 3.76 -5.05
CA CYS A 77 -5.77 2.60 -5.53
C CYS A 77 -7.25 2.92 -5.71
N HIS A 78 -7.92 2.26 -6.65
CA HIS A 78 -9.36 2.43 -6.89
C HIS A 78 -10.24 1.78 -5.81
N CYS A 79 -9.70 0.85 -5.01
CA CYS A 79 -10.48 0.11 -4.00
C CYS A 79 -10.88 0.98 -2.80
N VAL A 80 -10.04 1.96 -2.43
CA VAL A 80 -10.24 2.87 -1.29
C VAL A 80 -11.59 3.59 -1.42
N PRO A 81 -12.43 3.65 -0.35
CA PRO A 81 -12.10 3.40 1.06
C PRO A 81 -12.28 1.95 1.57
N ARG A 82 -12.77 1.03 0.74
CA ARG A 82 -12.90 -0.41 1.11
C ARG A 82 -11.54 -1.01 1.47
N PRO A 83 -11.47 -2.17 2.16
CA PRO A 83 -10.21 -2.84 2.40
C PRO A 83 -9.39 -2.96 1.12
N CYS A 84 -8.12 -2.57 1.22
CA CYS A 84 -7.26 -2.35 0.07
C CYS A 84 -5.88 -2.95 0.30
N HIS A 85 -5.32 -3.56 -0.74
CA HIS A 85 -3.98 -4.14 -0.69
C HIS A 85 -2.86 -3.10 -0.47
N ALA A 86 -3.16 -1.81 -0.69
CA ALA A 86 -2.25 -0.71 -0.36
C ALA A 86 -1.97 -0.62 1.15
N GLU A 87 -2.86 -1.13 2.00
CA GLU A 87 -2.67 -1.22 3.46
C GLU A 87 -1.51 -2.17 3.79
N VAL A 88 -1.45 -3.34 3.14
CA VAL A 88 -0.36 -4.31 3.31
C VAL A 88 1.00 -3.71 2.91
N ILE A 89 1.04 -2.91 1.84
CA ILE A 89 2.26 -2.21 1.42
C ILE A 89 2.66 -1.14 2.45
N ALA A 90 1.69 -0.38 2.95
CA ALA A 90 1.92 0.66 3.96
C ALA A 90 2.43 0.08 5.28
N GLU A 91 1.88 -1.06 5.72
CA GLU A 91 2.34 -1.78 6.90
C GLU A 91 3.79 -2.26 6.74
N TRP A 92 4.17 -2.80 5.58
CA TRP A 92 5.56 -3.15 5.30
C TRP A 92 6.50 -1.94 5.40
N LEU A 93 6.07 -0.77 4.92
CA LEU A 93 6.85 0.47 5.04
C LEU A 93 6.99 0.93 6.50
N VAL A 94 5.98 0.65 7.35
CA VAL A 94 6.04 0.92 8.78
C VAL A 94 7.06 0.01 9.46
N GLU A 95 6.99 -1.29 9.21
CA GLU A 95 7.93 -2.28 9.75
C GLU A 95 9.37 -1.93 9.32
N ARG A 96 9.58 -1.65 8.04
CA ARG A 96 10.89 -1.26 7.47
C ARG A 96 11.44 0.02 8.11
N GLY A 97 10.59 0.98 8.44
CA GLY A 97 10.99 2.19 9.19
C GLY A 97 11.39 1.89 10.62
N GLY A 98 10.66 0.98 11.29
CA GLY A 98 10.96 0.52 12.64
C GLY A 98 12.33 -0.16 12.78
N GLU A 99 12.78 -0.88 11.74
CA GLU A 99 14.14 -1.46 11.70
C GLU A 99 15.26 -0.41 11.73
N GLU A 100 14.96 0.85 11.40
CA GLU A 100 15.89 1.99 11.47
C GLU A 100 15.51 2.99 12.58
N ASP A 101 14.68 2.60 13.55
CA ASP A 101 14.16 3.45 14.63
C ASP A 101 13.40 4.71 14.11
N LEU A 102 12.85 4.64 12.90
CA LEU A 102 12.09 5.73 12.30
C LEU A 102 10.59 5.51 12.44
N LYS A 103 9.90 6.49 13.02
CA LYS A 103 8.43 6.47 13.13
C LYS A 103 7.77 6.73 11.78
N VAL A 104 6.99 5.75 11.31
CA VAL A 104 6.11 5.84 10.14
C VAL A 104 4.66 5.69 10.58
N THR A 105 3.78 6.58 10.14
CA THR A 105 2.32 6.50 10.37
C THR A 105 1.57 6.22 9.07
N ILE A 106 0.39 5.60 9.17
CA ILE A 106 -0.49 5.34 8.03
C ILE A 106 -1.74 6.21 8.16
N VAL A 107 -2.13 6.86 7.07
CA VAL A 107 -3.38 7.64 6.97
C VAL A 107 -4.15 7.15 5.76
N LYS A 108 -5.36 6.61 5.95
CA LYS A 108 -6.19 6.13 4.83
C LYS A 108 -7.37 7.07 4.58
N GLY A 109 -7.50 7.49 3.33
CA GLY A 109 -8.58 8.34 2.85
C GLY A 109 -9.93 7.63 2.98
N GLY A 110 -10.81 8.20 3.80
CA GLY A 110 -12.09 7.61 4.19
C GLY A 110 -12.26 7.43 5.70
N GLU A 111 -11.18 7.51 6.49
CA GLU A 111 -11.21 7.39 7.96
C GLU A 111 -11.28 8.75 8.71
N HIS A 112 -11.69 9.83 8.03
CA HIS A 112 -12.05 11.10 8.68
C HIS A 112 -13.45 11.55 8.25
N ALA A 113 -14.47 11.03 8.94
CA ALA A 113 -15.80 11.61 9.03
C ALA A 113 -16.53 11.10 10.28
N SER A 114 -15.99 11.39 11.47
CA SER A 114 -16.78 11.40 12.71
C SER A 114 -15.99 12.04 13.85
N GLU A 115 -15.91 13.37 13.83
CA GLU A 115 -15.92 14.16 15.06
C GLU A 115 -17.08 15.15 14.89
N THR A 116 -18.23 14.80 15.48
CA THR A 116 -19.36 15.71 15.72
C THR A 116 -19.59 15.71 17.22
#